data_AF-A0A846LP09-F1
#
_entry.id   AF-A0A846LP09-F1
#
_cell.length_a   1.000
_cell.length_b   1.000
_cell.length_c   1.000
_cell.angle_alpha   90.00
_cell.angle_beta   90.00
_cell.angle_gamma   90.00
#
_symmetry.space_group_name_H-M   'P 1'
#
loop_
_entity.id
_entity.type
_entity.pdbx_description
1 polymer ?
#
loop_
_entity_poly.entity_id
_entity_poly.type
_entity_poly.pdbx_seq_one_letter_code
_entity_poly.pdbx_strand_id
1 'polypeptide(L)'
;MPEHVRAAFLQNPKRALAECGVRVQEVPQLSSARGAGGMCDGLSLAGPRTVLYAATPDSRREHFTLAHEYAHLLVDADDDALGWLADQAEPGAEQERMCDEIASALLIPDAELAAVIGAGPITGQHLIELFTRTQASQIVCAIALAGRLTCAGAVVLTARATQTVVHATRVGPLPIYPTRDQPLPTGHPLRFLRPGAQICRESFWATPWGDRETFYLNAAATAVRTYSVIAVTDLWGAERLHLPASTAAPDARPSEQFSCRCGYAGRVTGWPCDDCGQLFCPRCKNCDCTRRASLTERCTQCTVHVARTNLIGGVCSNCR
;
A
#
# COMPACT_ATOMS: atom_id res chain seq x y z
N MET A 1 -3.15 -23.16 17.50
CA MET A 1 -1.98 -23.97 17.07
C MET A 1 -1.07 -24.24 18.27
N PRO A 2 -0.58 -25.47 18.47
CA PRO A 2 0.34 -25.79 19.58
C PRO A 2 1.65 -24.98 19.53
N GLU A 3 2.20 -24.64 20.69
CA GLU A 3 3.41 -23.79 20.80
C GLU A 3 4.63 -24.40 20.12
N HIS A 4 4.80 -25.74 20.21
CA HIS A 4 5.89 -26.45 19.54
C HIS A 4 5.82 -26.33 18.00
N VAL A 5 4.62 -26.32 17.42
CA VAL A 5 4.43 -26.11 15.98
C VAL A 5 4.77 -24.68 15.59
N ARG A 6 4.43 -23.69 16.44
CA ARG A 6 4.78 -22.28 16.20
C ARG A 6 6.29 -22.08 16.23
N ALA A 7 6.97 -22.67 17.22
CA ALA A 7 8.43 -22.62 17.30
C ALA A 7 9.09 -23.29 16.09
N ALA A 8 8.56 -24.43 15.63
CA ALA A 8 9.03 -25.10 14.41
C ALA A 8 8.81 -24.23 13.17
N PHE A 9 7.68 -23.51 13.10
CA PHE A 9 7.35 -22.62 11.99
C PHE A 9 8.39 -21.51 11.79
N LEU A 10 8.90 -20.95 12.89
CA LEU A 10 9.92 -19.89 12.84
C LEU A 10 11.26 -20.35 12.25
N GLN A 11 11.61 -21.62 12.44
CA GLN A 11 12.88 -22.18 11.99
C GLN A 11 12.77 -22.82 10.61
N ASN A 12 11.65 -23.49 10.34
CA ASN A 12 11.42 -24.20 9.09
C ASN A 12 9.91 -24.28 8.80
N PRO A 13 9.33 -23.24 8.15
CA PRO A 13 7.92 -23.21 7.81
C PRO A 13 7.47 -24.43 7.00
N LYS A 14 8.29 -24.90 6.06
CA LYS A 14 7.96 -26.05 5.19
C LYS A 14 7.73 -27.31 6.02
N ARG A 15 8.62 -27.58 6.97
CA ARG A 15 8.51 -28.72 7.88
C ARG A 15 7.30 -28.58 8.80
N ALA A 16 7.12 -27.41 9.42
CA ALA A 16 6.00 -27.17 10.32
C ALA A 16 4.64 -27.35 9.60
N LEU A 17 4.54 -26.90 8.35
CA LEU A 17 3.37 -27.09 7.51
C LEU A 17 3.11 -28.58 7.21
N ALA A 18 4.16 -29.33 6.87
CA ALA A 18 4.04 -30.77 6.66
C ALA A 18 3.55 -31.51 7.92
N GLU A 19 4.02 -31.13 9.11
CA GLU A 19 3.55 -31.65 10.40
C GLU A 19 2.07 -31.30 10.66
N CYS A 20 1.57 -30.20 10.08
CA CYS A 20 0.16 -29.81 10.08
C CYS A 20 -0.69 -30.45 8.97
N GLY A 21 -0.14 -31.46 8.27
CA GLY A 21 -0.80 -32.15 7.16
C GLY A 21 -0.98 -31.28 5.92
N VAL A 22 -0.20 -30.20 5.76
CA VAL A 22 -0.20 -29.34 4.57
C VAL A 22 0.89 -29.81 3.62
N ARG A 23 0.53 -30.04 2.36
CA ARG A 23 1.54 -30.31 1.31
C ARG A 23 2.17 -29.01 0.86
N VAL A 24 3.49 -28.92 0.87
CA VAL A 24 4.21 -27.73 0.42
C VAL A 24 4.98 -28.07 -0.85
N GLN A 25 4.74 -27.33 -1.93
CA GLN A 25 5.36 -27.59 -3.22
C GLN A 25 5.92 -26.31 -3.83
N GLU A 26 7.17 -26.38 -4.26
CA GLU A 26 7.80 -25.29 -5.01
C GLU A 26 7.30 -25.30 -6.46
N VAL A 27 6.92 -24.13 -6.96
CA VAL A 27 6.47 -23.92 -8.34
C VAL A 27 7.18 -22.67 -8.88
N PRO A 28 8.34 -22.83 -9.55
CA PRO A 28 9.13 -21.71 -10.07
C PRO A 28 8.34 -20.77 -11.00
N GLN A 29 7.34 -21.30 -11.71
CA GLN A 29 6.50 -20.57 -12.67
C GLN A 29 5.54 -19.55 -12.01
N LEU A 30 5.36 -19.59 -10.69
CA LEU A 30 4.59 -18.55 -9.98
C LEU A 30 5.28 -17.17 -10.05
N SER A 31 6.61 -17.15 -10.18
CA SER A 31 7.40 -15.91 -10.36
C SER A 31 7.20 -15.23 -11.73
N SER A 32 6.64 -15.94 -12.73
CA SER A 32 6.33 -15.37 -14.04
C SER A 32 4.90 -14.80 -14.06
N ALA A 33 4.83 -13.46 -14.01
CA ALA A 33 3.61 -12.66 -13.94
C ALA A 33 2.49 -13.09 -14.92
N ARG A 34 1.24 -13.18 -14.42
CA ARG A 34 0.06 -12.94 -15.26
C ARG A 34 -0.17 -11.42 -15.32
N GLY A 35 -0.23 -10.88 -16.54
CA GLY A 35 -0.12 -9.46 -16.87
C GLY A 35 -1.26 -8.51 -16.43
N ALA A 36 -1.83 -8.67 -15.23
CA ALA A 36 -2.82 -7.72 -14.71
C ALA A 36 -2.83 -7.49 -13.18
N GLY A 37 -1.98 -8.16 -12.38
CA GLY A 37 -1.95 -7.87 -10.94
C GLY A 37 -0.91 -8.70 -10.18
N GLY A 38 0.12 -8.03 -9.66
CA GLY A 38 1.07 -8.57 -8.69
C GLY A 38 1.96 -9.73 -9.18
N MET A 39 3.13 -9.87 -8.57
CA MET A 39 3.83 -11.17 -8.58
C MET A 39 3.17 -12.02 -7.50
N CYS A 40 2.59 -13.14 -7.88
CA CYS A 40 1.99 -14.11 -6.98
C CYS A 40 3.13 -14.99 -6.46
N ASP A 41 3.65 -14.69 -5.27
CA ASP A 41 4.76 -15.46 -4.69
C ASP A 41 4.30 -16.82 -4.14
N GLY A 42 2.99 -17.00 -3.91
CA GLY A 42 2.38 -18.20 -3.35
C GLY A 42 0.92 -18.39 -3.76
N LEU A 43 0.41 -19.61 -3.60
CA LEU A 43 -0.99 -19.98 -3.81
C LEU A 43 -1.38 -21.14 -2.89
N SER A 44 -2.50 -20.99 -2.20
CA SER A 44 -3.11 -22.05 -1.40
C SER A 44 -4.24 -22.77 -2.15
N LEU A 45 -4.38 -24.07 -1.89
CA LEU A 45 -5.42 -24.93 -2.45
C LEU A 45 -6.09 -25.69 -1.31
N ALA A 46 -7.28 -25.23 -0.89
CA ALA A 46 -8.01 -25.76 0.27
C ALA A 46 -8.32 -27.25 0.16
N GLY A 47 -8.90 -27.70 -0.95
CA GLY A 47 -9.28 -29.10 -1.18
C GLY A 47 -8.15 -30.12 -0.96
N PRO A 48 -7.01 -30.01 -1.68
CA PRO A 48 -5.87 -30.89 -1.45
C PRO A 48 -5.01 -30.51 -0.23
N ARG A 49 -5.33 -29.38 0.43
CA ARG A 49 -4.58 -28.74 1.51
C ARG A 49 -3.10 -28.57 1.14
N THR A 50 -2.89 -27.84 0.05
CA THR A 50 -1.57 -27.63 -0.55
C THR A 50 -1.22 -26.15 -0.58
N VAL A 51 0.03 -25.82 -0.26
CA VAL A 51 0.65 -24.51 -0.49
C VAL A 51 1.67 -24.64 -1.62
N LEU A 52 1.46 -23.86 -2.67
CA LEU A 52 2.41 -23.66 -3.77
C LEU A 52 3.16 -22.36 -3.53
N TYR A 53 4.46 -22.32 -3.79
CA TYR A 53 5.25 -21.09 -3.63
C TYR A 53 6.39 -21.01 -4.65
N ALA A 54 6.77 -19.79 -5.02
CA ALA A 54 8.01 -19.53 -5.74
C ALA A 54 9.16 -19.50 -4.73
N ALA A 55 10.11 -20.44 -4.84
CA ALA A 55 11.24 -20.44 -3.93
C ALA A 55 12.08 -19.16 -4.07
N THR A 56 12.41 -18.59 -2.93
CA THR A 56 13.40 -17.52 -2.83
C THR A 56 14.43 -17.97 -1.81
N PRO A 57 15.52 -18.64 -2.24
CA PRO A 57 16.47 -19.27 -1.34
C PRO A 57 16.94 -18.32 -0.24
N ASP A 58 16.92 -18.80 1.00
CA ASP A 58 17.36 -18.09 2.22
C ASP A 58 16.69 -16.72 2.44
N SER A 59 15.50 -16.53 1.87
CA SER A 59 14.77 -15.28 1.98
C SER A 59 13.76 -15.33 3.12
N ARG A 60 13.80 -14.29 3.97
CA ARG A 60 12.73 -14.01 4.94
C ARG A 60 11.38 -13.76 4.27
N ARG A 61 11.36 -13.48 2.96
CA ARG A 61 10.13 -13.37 2.16
C ARG A 61 9.45 -14.72 1.98
N GLU A 62 10.20 -15.80 1.78
CA GLU A 62 9.65 -17.14 1.64
C GLU A 62 8.88 -17.58 2.90
N HIS A 63 9.43 -17.27 4.08
CA HIS A 63 8.79 -17.56 5.36
C HIS A 63 7.43 -16.87 5.46
N PHE A 64 7.34 -15.62 5.00
CA PHE A 64 6.09 -14.88 4.95
C PHE A 64 5.10 -15.47 3.97
N THR A 65 5.52 -15.75 2.74
CA THR A 65 4.66 -16.38 1.74
C THR A 65 4.06 -17.67 2.26
N LEU A 66 4.87 -18.57 2.85
CA LEU A 66 4.38 -19.83 3.40
C LEU A 66 3.40 -19.62 4.57
N ALA A 67 3.64 -18.64 5.44
CA ALA A 67 2.74 -18.29 6.53
C ALA A 67 1.41 -17.72 6.04
N HIS A 68 1.47 -16.85 5.02
CA HIS A 68 0.32 -16.20 4.42
C HIS A 68 -0.58 -17.20 3.69
N GLU A 69 0.00 -18.08 2.86
CA GLU A 69 -0.77 -19.14 2.19
C GLU A 69 -1.35 -20.16 3.17
N TYR A 70 -0.66 -20.42 4.28
CA TYR A 70 -1.23 -21.24 5.34
C TYR A 70 -2.37 -20.54 6.05
N ALA A 71 -2.30 -19.23 6.24
CA ALA A 71 -3.40 -18.45 6.79
C ALA A 71 -4.65 -18.54 5.91
N HIS A 72 -4.52 -18.50 4.58
CA HIS A 72 -5.65 -18.78 3.69
C HIS A 72 -6.28 -20.14 3.96
N LEU A 73 -5.48 -21.20 4.11
CA LEU A 73 -6.00 -22.54 4.43
C LEU A 73 -6.69 -22.60 5.81
N LEU A 74 -6.31 -21.75 6.76
CA LEU A 74 -6.95 -21.66 8.06
C LEU A 74 -8.28 -20.91 7.97
N VAL A 75 -8.30 -19.78 7.28
CA VAL A 75 -9.50 -18.95 7.07
C VAL A 75 -10.54 -19.71 6.26
N ASP A 76 -10.14 -20.39 5.19
CA ASP A 76 -11.05 -21.19 4.35
C ASP A 76 -11.65 -22.41 5.08
N ALA A 77 -11.05 -22.82 6.20
CA ALA A 77 -11.53 -23.94 7.03
C ALA A 77 -12.36 -23.49 8.23
N ASP A 78 -12.53 -22.19 8.44
CA ASP A 78 -13.23 -21.61 9.59
C ASP A 78 -14.54 -20.95 9.12
N ASP A 79 -15.66 -21.61 9.38
CA ASP A 79 -17.00 -21.15 8.96
C ASP A 79 -17.36 -19.79 9.58
N ASP A 80 -16.89 -19.50 10.80
CA ASP A 80 -17.16 -18.21 11.46
C ASP A 80 -16.36 -17.09 10.78
N ALA A 81 -15.11 -17.37 10.40
CA ALA A 81 -14.30 -16.43 9.62
C ALA A 81 -14.92 -16.15 8.24
N LEU A 82 -15.38 -17.20 7.54
CA LEU A 82 -16.06 -17.06 6.25
C LEU A 82 -17.40 -16.32 6.36
N GLY A 83 -18.18 -16.60 7.40
CA GLY A 83 -19.41 -15.87 7.70
C GLY A 83 -19.16 -14.39 7.92
N TRP A 84 -18.17 -14.05 8.75
CA TRP A 84 -17.79 -12.66 8.99
C TRP A 84 -17.29 -11.95 7.73
N LEU A 85 -16.50 -12.64 6.89
CA LEU A 85 -15.99 -12.10 5.62
C LEU A 85 -17.12 -11.79 4.64
N ALA A 86 -18.16 -12.62 4.59
CA ALA A 86 -19.32 -12.43 3.71
C ALA A 86 -20.10 -11.13 4.00
N ASP A 87 -20.03 -10.62 5.23
CA ASP A 87 -20.69 -9.39 5.66
C ASP A 87 -19.84 -8.11 5.40
N GLN A 88 -18.59 -8.26 4.93
CA GLN A 88 -17.71 -7.11 4.69
C GLN A 88 -18.02 -6.43 3.35
N ALA A 89 -17.74 -5.12 3.27
CA ALA A 89 -17.91 -4.36 2.04
C ALA A 89 -16.94 -4.81 0.92
N GLU A 90 -15.73 -5.23 1.30
CA GLU A 90 -14.68 -5.69 0.38
C GLU A 90 -14.08 -7.02 0.91
N PRO A 91 -14.80 -8.15 0.81
CA PRO A 91 -14.42 -9.42 1.46
C PRO A 91 -13.02 -9.91 1.10
N GLY A 92 -12.61 -9.78 -0.17
CA GLY A 92 -11.28 -10.20 -0.61
C GLY A 92 -10.16 -9.38 0.04
N ALA A 93 -10.32 -8.06 0.14
CA ALA A 93 -9.31 -7.21 0.78
C ALA A 93 -9.20 -7.49 2.29
N GLU A 94 -10.32 -7.78 2.95
CA GLU A 94 -10.34 -8.16 4.37
C GLU A 94 -9.75 -9.55 4.61
N GLN A 95 -9.96 -10.50 3.71
CA GLN A 95 -9.34 -11.82 3.78
C GLN A 95 -7.80 -11.71 3.69
N GLU A 96 -7.28 -10.94 2.74
CA GLU A 96 -5.84 -10.69 2.60
C GLU A 96 -5.27 -10.05 3.87
N ARG A 97 -5.96 -9.05 4.43
CA ARG A 97 -5.56 -8.41 5.71
C ARG A 97 -5.53 -9.41 6.86
N MET A 98 -6.56 -10.26 6.97
CA MET A 98 -6.62 -11.29 8.00
C MET A 98 -5.49 -12.32 7.83
N CYS A 99 -5.17 -12.72 6.60
CA CYS A 99 -4.08 -13.63 6.31
C CYS A 99 -2.72 -13.02 6.66
N ASP A 100 -2.51 -11.74 6.34
CA ASP A 100 -1.32 -10.97 6.75
C ASP A 100 -1.15 -10.91 8.27
N GLU A 101 -2.24 -10.71 9.02
CA GLU A 101 -2.25 -10.67 10.49
C GLU A 101 -1.91 -12.03 11.10
N ILE A 102 -2.54 -13.10 10.62
CA ILE A 102 -2.24 -14.47 11.06
C ILE A 102 -0.78 -14.82 10.76
N ALA A 103 -0.33 -14.57 9.52
CA ALA A 103 1.05 -14.81 9.11
C ALA A 103 2.05 -14.05 9.99
N SER A 104 1.73 -12.80 10.33
CA SER A 104 2.54 -11.98 11.22
C SER A 104 2.62 -12.56 12.64
N ALA A 105 1.48 -12.98 13.21
CA ALA A 105 1.43 -13.60 14.53
C ALA A 105 2.13 -14.98 14.60
N LEU A 106 2.23 -15.68 13.48
CA LEU A 106 3.00 -16.93 13.37
C LEU A 106 4.51 -16.67 13.36
N LEU A 107 4.95 -15.59 12.70
CA LEU A 107 6.36 -15.29 12.46
C LEU A 107 7.01 -14.37 13.51
N ILE A 108 6.21 -13.63 14.28
CA ILE A 108 6.67 -12.74 15.33
C ILE A 108 5.99 -13.14 16.64
N PRO A 109 6.71 -13.82 17.55
CA PRO A 109 6.18 -14.14 18.87
C PRO A 109 5.79 -12.89 19.66
N ASP A 110 4.69 -12.96 20.40
CA ASP A 110 4.23 -11.85 21.26
C ASP A 110 5.28 -11.44 22.31
N ALA A 111 6.05 -12.41 22.81
CA ALA A 111 7.14 -12.15 23.76
C ALA A 111 8.25 -11.29 23.14
N GLU A 112 8.64 -11.55 21.87
CA GLU A 112 9.63 -10.71 21.18
C GLU A 112 9.06 -9.33 20.86
N LEU A 113 7.80 -9.27 20.43
CA LEU A 113 7.13 -8.00 20.15
C LEU A 113 7.05 -7.12 21.41
N ALA A 114 6.65 -7.70 22.54
CA ALA A 114 6.60 -7.03 23.83
C ALA A 114 7.98 -6.63 24.34
N ALA A 115 9.00 -7.49 24.15
CA ALA A 115 10.37 -7.19 24.56
C ALA A 115 11.00 -6.04 23.77
N VAL A 116 10.62 -5.85 22.49
CA VAL A 116 11.11 -4.73 21.67
C VAL A 116 10.35 -3.44 21.96
N ILE A 117 9.02 -3.50 22.06
CA ILE A 117 8.20 -2.27 22.23
C ILE A 117 8.26 -1.75 23.67
N GLY A 118 8.31 -2.65 24.65
CA GLY A 118 8.17 -2.30 26.07
C GLY A 118 6.81 -1.68 26.38
N ALA A 119 6.80 -0.69 27.28
CA ALA A 119 5.59 -0.01 27.74
C ALA A 119 5.27 1.30 26.99
N GLY A 120 6.12 1.69 26.03
CA GLY A 120 6.01 2.97 25.32
C GLY A 120 5.21 2.88 24.00
N PRO A 121 4.94 4.03 23.36
CA PRO A 121 4.35 4.07 22.02
C PRO A 121 5.31 3.42 21.01
N ILE A 122 4.75 2.82 19.96
CA ILE A 122 5.55 2.21 18.91
C ILE A 122 6.36 3.27 18.14
N THR A 123 7.54 2.90 17.63
CA THR A 123 8.44 3.80 16.90
C THR A 123 8.97 3.16 15.63
N GLY A 124 9.49 3.97 14.71
CA GLY A 124 10.21 3.46 13.54
C GLY A 124 11.43 2.62 13.92
N GLN A 125 12.05 2.89 15.08
CA GLN A 125 13.19 2.14 15.59
C GLN A 125 12.80 0.72 16.01
N HIS A 126 11.62 0.52 16.59
CA HIS A 126 11.14 -0.82 16.97
C HIS A 126 11.06 -1.76 15.78
N LEU A 127 10.73 -1.25 14.58
CA LEU A 127 10.71 -2.07 13.37
C LEU A 127 12.12 -2.54 12.98
N ILE A 128 13.11 -1.66 13.06
CA ILE A 128 14.52 -2.02 12.83
C ILE A 128 14.94 -3.12 13.80
N GLU A 129 14.61 -2.95 15.09
CA GLU A 129 14.97 -3.92 16.12
C GLU A 129 14.26 -5.28 15.95
N LEU A 130 12.95 -5.28 15.66
CA LEU A 130 12.20 -6.51 15.35
C LEU A 130 12.81 -7.24 14.15
N PHE A 131 13.15 -6.52 13.10
CA PHE A 131 13.80 -7.09 11.93
C PHE A 131 15.18 -7.66 12.28
N THR A 132 15.95 -7.04 13.18
CA THR A 132 17.24 -7.58 13.61
C THR A 132 17.11 -8.81 14.49
N ARG A 133 16.09 -8.87 15.37
CA ARG A 133 15.91 -9.94 16.37
C ARG A 133 15.19 -11.17 15.85
N THR A 134 14.42 -11.04 14.77
CA THR A 134 13.58 -12.11 14.24
C THR A 134 14.04 -12.56 12.84
N GLN A 135 13.55 -13.73 12.40
CA GLN A 135 13.68 -14.18 11.01
C GLN A 135 12.56 -13.60 10.11
N ALA A 136 11.75 -12.68 10.63
CA ALA A 136 10.65 -12.08 9.89
C ALA A 136 11.16 -11.06 8.85
N SER A 137 10.41 -10.92 7.76
CA SER A 137 10.66 -9.87 6.77
C SER A 137 10.28 -8.48 7.34
N GLN A 138 10.73 -7.41 6.70
CA GLN A 138 10.40 -6.05 7.13
C GLN A 138 8.90 -5.76 7.01
N ILE A 139 8.22 -6.36 6.02
CA ILE A 139 6.77 -6.24 5.82
C ILE A 139 6.04 -6.91 7.00
N VAL A 140 6.48 -8.11 7.38
CA VAL A 140 5.92 -8.83 8.53
C VAL A 140 6.10 -8.03 9.84
N CYS A 141 7.28 -7.44 10.03
CA CYS A 141 7.53 -6.55 11.17
C CYS A 141 6.63 -5.32 11.15
N ALA A 142 6.35 -4.75 9.97
CA ALA A 142 5.44 -3.62 9.83
C ALA A 142 4.00 -4.00 10.21
N ILE A 143 3.53 -5.17 9.80
CA ILE A 143 2.19 -5.68 10.14
C ILE A 143 2.07 -5.90 11.65
N ALA A 144 3.02 -6.62 12.27
CA ALA A 144 3.02 -6.86 13.71
C ALA A 144 3.03 -5.56 14.52
N LEU A 145 3.86 -4.60 14.09
CA LEU A 145 3.97 -3.32 14.77
C LEU A 145 2.70 -2.48 14.60
N ALA A 146 2.08 -2.51 13.42
CA ALA A 146 0.82 -1.81 13.16
C ALA A 146 -0.30 -2.34 14.06
N GLY A 147 -0.36 -3.66 14.32
CA GLY A 147 -1.32 -4.26 15.25
C GLY A 147 -1.22 -3.76 16.71
N ARG A 148 -0.20 -2.97 17.05
CA ARG A 148 -0.02 -2.33 18.37
C ARG A 148 -0.39 -0.85 18.38
N LEU A 149 -0.85 -0.28 17.26
CA LEU A 149 -1.40 1.08 17.22
C LEU A 149 -2.74 1.14 17.96
N THR A 150 -2.87 2.11 18.87
CA THR A 150 -4.10 2.36 19.64
C THR A 150 -5.00 3.43 19.02
N CYS A 151 -4.62 3.98 17.86
CA CYS A 151 -5.37 4.99 17.12
C CYS A 151 -5.27 4.73 15.61
N ALA A 152 -6.04 5.46 14.80
CA ALA A 152 -5.88 5.41 13.36
C ALA A 152 -4.47 5.88 12.96
N GLY A 153 -3.86 5.18 12.00
CA GLY A 153 -2.46 5.38 11.66
C GLY A 153 -1.94 4.35 10.67
N ALA A 154 -0.64 4.40 10.39
CA ALA A 154 0.00 3.42 9.55
C ALA A 154 1.48 3.23 9.91
N VAL A 155 1.98 2.02 9.67
CA VAL A 155 3.42 1.73 9.66
C VAL A 155 3.88 1.69 8.21
N VAL A 156 4.93 2.45 7.90
CA VAL A 156 5.32 2.78 6.52
C VAL A 156 6.80 2.50 6.34
N LEU A 157 7.10 1.75 5.27
CA LEU A 157 8.45 1.48 4.81
C LEU A 157 8.69 2.27 3.53
N THR A 158 9.80 3.01 3.46
CA THR A 158 10.17 3.70 2.22
C THR A 158 11.60 3.39 1.81
N ALA A 159 11.84 3.32 0.50
CA ALA A 159 13.15 3.16 -0.08
C ALA A 159 13.83 4.53 -0.20
N ARG A 160 15.02 4.68 0.37
CA ARG A 160 15.73 5.98 0.39
C ARG A 160 16.30 6.36 -0.96
N ALA A 161 16.76 5.37 -1.74
CA ALA A 161 17.33 5.60 -3.06
C ALA A 161 16.30 6.12 -4.07
N THR A 162 15.11 5.52 -4.10
CA THR A 162 14.03 5.90 -5.02
C THR A 162 13.06 6.91 -4.42
N GLN A 163 13.11 7.13 -3.11
CA GLN A 163 12.18 7.97 -2.36
C GLN A 163 10.71 7.54 -2.58
N THR A 164 10.46 6.23 -2.61
CA THR A 164 9.12 5.66 -2.79
C THR A 164 8.70 4.82 -1.59
N VAL A 165 7.39 4.74 -1.33
CA VAL A 165 6.79 3.81 -0.39
C VAL A 165 6.95 2.40 -0.92
N VAL A 166 7.52 1.52 -0.10
CA VAL A 166 7.69 0.09 -0.41
C VAL A 166 6.54 -0.71 0.16
N HIS A 167 6.07 -0.34 1.35
CA HIS A 167 4.96 -0.98 2.03
C HIS A 167 4.32 -0.01 3.01
N ALA A 168 3.01 -0.15 3.22
CA ALA A 168 2.29 0.55 4.26
C ALA A 168 1.21 -0.38 4.83
N THR A 169 1.21 -0.58 6.14
CA THR A 169 0.13 -1.27 6.86
C THR A 169 -0.69 -0.22 7.59
N ARG A 170 -1.96 -0.09 7.22
CA ARG A 170 -2.91 0.89 7.77
C ARG A 170 -3.72 0.27 8.91
N VAL A 171 -4.01 1.08 9.93
CA VAL A 171 -4.95 0.78 11.02
C VAL A 171 -6.01 1.88 11.05
N GLY A 172 -7.28 1.49 11.03
CA GLY A 172 -8.41 2.41 11.04
C GLY A 172 -8.58 3.23 9.75
N PRO A 173 -9.60 4.10 9.70
CA PRO A 173 -9.86 4.93 8.53
C PRO A 173 -8.86 6.08 8.44
N LEU A 174 -8.14 6.15 7.31
CA LEU A 174 -7.28 7.28 6.94
C LEU A 174 -7.68 7.74 5.54
N PRO A 175 -8.19 8.97 5.36
CA PRO A 175 -8.54 9.52 4.06
C PRO A 175 -7.34 9.63 3.12
N ILE A 176 -6.22 10.21 3.60
CA ILE A 176 -4.98 10.36 2.84
C ILE A 176 -3.87 9.62 3.57
N TYR A 177 -3.36 8.54 2.97
CA TYR A 177 -2.31 7.74 3.58
C TYR A 177 -1.29 7.23 2.54
N PRO A 178 -0.10 6.81 2.98
CA PRO A 178 0.92 6.21 2.14
C PRO A 178 0.42 4.94 1.45
N THR A 179 0.52 4.88 0.13
CA THR A 179 0.24 3.68 -0.65
C THR A 179 1.50 3.15 -1.32
N ARG A 180 1.51 1.85 -1.62
CA ARG A 180 2.66 1.19 -2.26
C ARG A 180 3.04 1.88 -3.56
N ASP A 181 4.34 1.96 -3.82
CA ASP A 181 4.95 2.58 -5.00
C ASP A 181 4.70 4.10 -5.13
N GLN A 182 4.03 4.72 -4.15
CA GLN A 182 3.84 6.17 -4.11
C GLN A 182 5.17 6.88 -3.83
N PRO A 183 5.55 7.90 -4.61
CA PRO A 183 6.68 8.77 -4.27
C PRO A 183 6.42 9.53 -2.96
N LEU A 184 7.49 9.73 -2.18
CA LEU A 184 7.45 10.60 -1.01
C LEU A 184 7.03 12.02 -1.42
N PRO A 185 6.05 12.64 -0.74
CA PRO A 185 5.64 14.01 -1.05
C PRO A 185 6.79 15.00 -1.03
N THR A 186 6.72 16.02 -1.89
CA THR A 186 7.71 17.10 -1.88
C THR A 186 7.73 17.79 -0.52
N GLY A 187 8.93 18.02 0.04
CA GLY A 187 9.09 18.59 1.38
C GLY A 187 8.86 17.62 2.53
N HIS A 188 8.47 16.36 2.29
CA HIS A 188 8.28 15.39 3.35
C HIS A 188 9.59 15.11 4.12
N PRO A 189 9.61 15.14 5.47
CA PRO A 189 10.84 15.04 6.26
C PRO A 189 11.62 13.74 6.03
N LEU A 190 10.95 12.63 5.67
CA LEU A 190 11.61 11.36 5.34
C LEU A 190 12.58 11.47 4.16
N ARG A 191 12.39 12.43 3.24
CA ARG A 191 13.30 12.65 2.10
C ARG A 191 14.68 13.12 2.53
N PHE A 192 14.77 13.76 3.70
CA PHE A 192 15.98 14.40 4.21
C PHE A 192 16.57 13.65 5.41
N LEU A 193 15.93 12.57 5.87
CA LEU A 193 16.37 11.80 7.02
C LEU A 193 17.68 11.06 6.69
N ARG A 194 18.72 11.36 7.46
CA ARG A 194 20.06 10.78 7.32
C ARG A 194 20.09 9.34 7.84
N PRO A 195 20.94 8.45 7.30
CA PRO A 195 21.10 7.12 7.87
C PRO A 195 21.51 7.20 9.35
N GLY A 196 20.93 6.37 10.20
CA GLY A 196 21.15 6.36 11.65
C GLY A 196 20.39 7.45 12.42
N ALA A 197 19.76 8.40 11.74
CA ALA A 197 18.98 9.43 12.39
C ALA A 197 17.55 8.97 12.70
N GLN A 198 16.98 9.58 13.73
CA GLN A 198 15.58 9.45 14.11
C GLN A 198 14.92 10.83 14.14
N ILE A 199 13.62 10.86 13.88
CA ILE A 199 12.79 12.06 14.01
C ILE A 199 11.47 11.71 14.69
N CYS A 200 10.95 12.67 15.44
CA CYS A 200 9.61 12.64 16.00
C CYS A 200 9.04 14.06 15.91
N ARG A 201 7.94 14.24 15.18
CA ARG A 201 7.33 15.56 14.91
C ARG A 201 5.94 15.44 14.29
N GLU A 202 5.18 16.51 14.30
CA GLU A 202 4.09 16.69 13.34
C GLU A 202 4.66 16.75 11.90
N SER A 203 3.97 16.05 11.00
CA SER A 203 4.29 15.92 9.59
C SER A 203 2.99 15.83 8.80
N PHE A 204 3.08 15.44 7.54
CA PHE A 204 1.94 15.30 6.66
C PHE A 204 2.11 14.14 5.71
N TRP A 205 1.02 13.64 5.16
CA TRP A 205 1.05 12.92 3.90
C TRP A 205 0.27 13.68 2.85
N ALA A 206 0.62 13.49 1.57
CA ALA A 206 -0.08 14.16 0.49
C ALA A 206 -0.34 13.20 -0.67
N THR A 207 -1.46 13.42 -1.34
CA THR A 207 -1.76 12.74 -2.60
C THR A 207 -0.90 13.33 -3.72
N PRO A 208 -0.69 12.60 -4.84
CA PRO A 208 -0.03 13.16 -6.01
C PRO A 208 -0.71 14.41 -6.61
N TRP A 209 -1.97 14.68 -6.22
CA TRP A 209 -2.79 15.79 -6.70
C TRP A 209 -2.78 17.01 -5.76
N GLY A 210 -2.03 16.95 -4.66
CA GLY A 210 -1.79 18.09 -3.77
C GLY A 210 -2.66 18.14 -2.52
N ASP A 211 -3.63 17.22 -2.37
CA ASP A 211 -4.36 17.10 -1.10
C ASP A 211 -3.39 16.66 -0.01
N ARG A 212 -3.56 17.19 1.19
CA ARG A 212 -2.65 16.99 2.30
C ARG A 212 -3.43 16.70 3.58
N GLU A 213 -2.93 15.74 4.33
CA GLU A 213 -3.41 15.44 5.68
C GLU A 213 -2.23 15.45 6.64
N THR A 214 -2.48 15.91 7.86
CA THR A 214 -1.46 16.07 8.90
C THR A 214 -1.47 14.85 9.81
N PHE A 215 -0.28 14.39 10.17
CA PHE A 215 -0.08 13.25 11.08
C PHE A 215 1.07 13.54 12.03
N TYR A 216 1.05 12.90 13.19
CA TYR A 216 2.26 12.75 13.99
C TYR A 216 3.11 11.64 13.39
N LEU A 217 4.41 11.90 13.23
CA LEU A 217 5.37 11.02 12.59
C LEU A 217 6.51 10.70 13.56
N ASN A 218 6.74 9.41 13.77
CA ASN A 218 8.00 8.91 14.31
C ASN A 218 8.72 8.09 13.23
N ALA A 219 10.00 8.34 13.01
CA ALA A 219 10.75 7.62 11.99
C ALA A 219 12.21 7.40 12.35
N ALA A 220 12.77 6.29 11.87
CA ALA A 220 14.18 5.94 11.92
C ALA A 220 14.68 5.58 10.52
N ALA A 221 15.92 5.91 10.19
CA ALA A 221 16.51 5.61 8.90
C ALA A 221 17.73 4.69 9.00
N THR A 222 17.84 3.77 8.05
CA THR A 222 19.09 3.05 7.75
C THR A 222 19.71 3.57 6.46
N ALA A 223 20.79 2.95 5.99
CA ALA A 223 21.38 3.29 4.70
C ALA A 223 20.39 3.13 3.54
N VAL A 224 19.49 2.13 3.62
CA VAL A 224 18.64 1.72 2.48
C VAL A 224 17.19 2.19 2.62
N ARG A 225 16.65 2.24 3.85
CA ARG A 225 15.22 2.47 4.09
C ARG A 225 14.97 3.49 5.19
N THR A 226 13.77 4.07 5.16
CA THR A 226 13.19 4.66 6.37
C THR A 226 12.05 3.78 6.86
N TYR A 227 11.94 3.71 8.17
CA TYR A 227 10.93 2.97 8.92
C TYR A 227 10.18 4.00 9.74
N SER A 228 8.88 4.13 9.50
CA SER A 228 8.09 5.19 10.10
C SER A 228 6.74 4.70 10.60
N VAL A 229 6.26 5.35 11.64
CA VAL A 229 4.91 5.24 12.15
C VAL A 229 4.26 6.61 12.00
N ILE A 230 3.09 6.64 11.35
CA ILE A 230 2.22 7.81 11.32
C ILE A 230 0.98 7.53 12.18
N ALA A 231 0.54 8.53 12.92
CA ALA A 231 -0.62 8.45 13.81
C ALA A 231 -1.43 9.75 13.74
N VAL A 232 -2.76 9.64 13.82
CA VAL A 232 -3.65 10.82 13.91
C VAL A 232 -3.61 11.48 15.29
N THR A 233 -3.10 10.77 16.30
CA THR A 233 -2.95 11.25 17.68
C THR A 233 -1.46 11.35 18.02
N ASP A 234 -1.09 12.34 18.84
CA ASP A 234 0.29 12.50 19.28
C ASP A 234 0.65 11.48 20.36
N LEU A 235 1.06 10.29 19.93
CA LEU A 235 1.48 9.22 20.82
C LEU A 235 2.81 9.49 21.52
N TRP A 236 3.61 10.43 20.99
CA TRP A 236 5.00 10.62 21.39
C TRP A 236 5.25 11.94 22.14
N GLY A 237 4.23 12.78 22.30
CA GLY A 237 4.41 14.13 22.82
C GLY A 237 5.32 14.97 21.92
N ALA A 238 5.21 14.74 20.60
CA ALA A 238 5.95 15.46 19.57
C ALA A 238 5.69 16.97 19.63
N GLU A 239 4.49 17.38 20.03
CA GLU A 239 4.12 18.77 20.23
C GLU A 239 3.71 19.07 21.67
N ARG A 240 3.97 20.30 22.10
CA ARG A 240 3.52 20.81 23.42
C ARG A 240 2.14 21.46 23.37
N LEU A 241 1.64 21.76 22.18
CA LEU A 241 0.37 22.44 21.96
C LEU A 241 -0.39 21.73 20.83
N HIS A 242 -1.41 20.96 21.20
CA HIS A 242 -2.29 20.29 20.26
C HIS A 242 -3.46 21.21 19.94
N LEU A 243 -3.35 21.97 18.86
CA LEU A 243 -4.54 22.63 18.31
C LEU A 243 -5.42 21.54 17.69
N PRO A 244 -6.74 21.53 17.92
CA PRO A 244 -7.60 20.59 17.23
C PRO A 244 -7.39 20.77 15.73
N ALA A 245 -6.91 19.72 15.06
CA ALA A 245 -6.84 19.70 13.62
C ALA A 245 -8.23 20.07 13.12
N SER A 246 -8.34 21.14 12.33
CA SER A 246 -9.59 21.51 11.68
C SER A 246 -10.11 20.24 11.04
N THR A 247 -11.23 19.70 11.53
CA THR A 247 -11.90 18.56 10.92
C THR A 247 -12.09 18.93 9.46
N ALA A 248 -11.26 18.36 8.59
CA ALA A 248 -11.39 18.61 7.17
C ALA A 248 -12.82 18.21 6.83
N ALA A 249 -13.57 19.15 6.27
CA ALA A 249 -14.92 18.87 5.84
C ALA A 249 -14.88 17.61 4.95
N PRO A 250 -15.91 16.73 5.01
CA PRO A 250 -15.96 15.56 4.16
C PRO A 250 -15.65 15.94 2.72
N ASP A 251 -14.81 15.15 2.05
CA ASP A 251 -14.36 15.41 0.69
C ASP A 251 -15.59 15.54 -0.24
N ALA A 252 -15.93 16.79 -0.57
CA ALA A 252 -17.12 17.13 -1.34
C ALA A 252 -16.91 16.95 -2.85
N ARG A 253 -15.75 16.42 -3.28
CA ARG A 253 -15.44 16.26 -4.70
C ARG A 253 -16.26 15.13 -5.31
N PRO A 254 -16.85 15.33 -6.49
CA PRO A 254 -17.58 14.28 -7.18
C PRO A 254 -16.64 13.13 -7.56
N SER A 255 -17.16 11.91 -7.41
CA SER A 255 -16.47 10.67 -7.75
C SER A 255 -17.29 9.87 -8.74
N GLU A 256 -16.75 9.63 -9.93
CA GLU A 256 -17.49 9.00 -11.03
C GLU A 256 -16.67 7.93 -11.76
N GLN A 257 -17.37 7.01 -12.43
CA GLN A 257 -16.74 6.02 -13.30
C GLN A 257 -16.29 6.72 -14.59
N PHE A 258 -15.02 6.58 -14.94
CA PHE A 258 -14.42 7.37 -16.00
C PHE A 258 -13.63 6.48 -16.98
N SER A 259 -13.76 6.77 -18.27
CA SER A 259 -13.01 6.11 -19.34
C SER A 259 -12.36 7.15 -20.24
N CYS A 260 -11.07 6.98 -20.53
CA CYS A 260 -10.29 7.89 -21.35
C CYS A 260 -9.68 7.16 -22.55
N ARG A 261 -9.63 7.86 -23.69
CA ARG A 261 -8.99 7.40 -24.94
C ARG A 261 -7.49 7.09 -24.83
N CYS A 262 -6.83 7.45 -23.72
CA CYS A 262 -5.45 7.04 -23.45
C CYS A 262 -5.37 5.61 -22.86
N GLY A 263 -6.49 4.89 -22.81
CA GLY A 263 -6.57 3.53 -22.26
C GLY A 263 -6.66 3.48 -20.74
N TYR A 264 -7.13 4.55 -20.08
CA TYR A 264 -7.45 4.50 -18.65
C TYR A 264 -8.95 4.26 -18.49
N ALA A 265 -9.32 3.28 -17.66
CA ALA A 265 -10.69 3.06 -17.22
C ALA A 265 -10.66 2.79 -15.72
N GLY A 266 -11.46 3.51 -14.95
CA GLY A 266 -11.49 3.40 -13.50
C GLY A 266 -12.31 4.51 -12.85
N ARG A 267 -12.43 4.48 -11.53
CA ARG A 267 -13.09 5.53 -10.76
C ARG A 267 -12.16 6.73 -10.60
N VAL A 268 -12.68 7.93 -10.83
CA VAL A 268 -11.95 9.19 -10.71
C VAL A 268 -12.69 10.11 -9.75
N THR A 269 -11.94 10.76 -8.85
CA THR A 269 -12.45 11.76 -7.91
C THR A 269 -11.71 13.07 -8.14
N GLY A 270 -12.44 14.17 -8.26
CA GLY A 270 -11.85 15.47 -8.51
C GLY A 270 -12.87 16.54 -8.85
N TRP A 271 -12.42 17.78 -9.05
CA TRP A 271 -13.29 18.83 -9.57
C TRP A 271 -13.41 18.73 -11.09
N PRO A 272 -14.62 18.85 -11.65
CA PRO A 272 -14.82 18.90 -13.09
C PRO A 272 -14.12 20.12 -13.70
N CYS A 273 -13.71 20.03 -14.96
CA CYS A 273 -13.20 21.17 -15.71
C CYS A 273 -14.30 22.25 -15.85
N ASP A 274 -13.98 23.50 -15.55
CA ASP A 274 -14.94 24.62 -15.58
C ASP A 274 -15.61 24.81 -16.96
N ASP A 275 -14.90 24.47 -18.04
CA ASP A 275 -15.40 24.66 -19.41
C ASP A 275 -16.30 23.51 -19.89
N CYS A 276 -15.93 22.25 -19.64
CA CYS A 276 -16.66 21.09 -20.17
C CYS A 276 -17.38 20.25 -19.13
N GLY A 277 -17.25 20.57 -17.84
CA GLY A 277 -17.87 19.83 -16.74
C GLY A 277 -17.40 18.37 -16.63
N GLN A 278 -16.28 18.00 -17.24
CA GLN A 278 -15.75 16.63 -17.21
C GLN A 278 -14.54 16.52 -16.28
N LEU A 279 -14.42 15.39 -15.59
CA LEU A 279 -13.25 15.07 -14.76
C LEU A 279 -11.97 14.91 -15.60
N PHE A 280 -10.83 15.18 -14.97
CA PHE A 280 -9.52 15.03 -15.59
C PHE A 280 -9.08 13.56 -15.56
N CYS A 281 -8.50 13.08 -16.66
CA CYS A 281 -7.96 11.73 -16.69
C CYS A 281 -6.72 11.61 -15.79
N PRO A 282 -6.66 10.65 -14.85
CA PRO A 282 -5.51 10.53 -13.95
C PRO A 282 -4.23 10.08 -14.69
N ARG A 283 -4.37 9.42 -15.84
CA ARG A 283 -3.23 8.96 -16.65
C ARG A 283 -2.66 10.06 -17.55
N CYS A 284 -3.50 10.72 -18.36
CA CYS A 284 -3.03 11.71 -19.34
C CYS A 284 -3.19 13.16 -18.89
N LYS A 285 -3.80 13.42 -17.72
CA LYS A 285 -4.03 14.73 -17.10
C LYS A 285 -4.85 15.72 -17.94
N ASN A 286 -5.47 15.27 -19.03
CA ASN A 286 -6.26 16.10 -19.91
C ASN A 286 -7.76 15.92 -19.65
N CYS A 287 -8.53 17.00 -19.67
CA CYS A 287 -9.99 16.98 -19.81
C CYS A 287 -10.38 16.92 -21.30
N ASP A 288 -11.69 16.91 -21.60
CA ASP A 288 -12.16 16.89 -22.99
C ASP A 288 -11.86 18.18 -23.77
N CYS A 289 -11.76 19.34 -23.11
CA CYS A 289 -11.33 20.57 -23.78
C CYS A 289 -9.90 20.45 -24.31
N THR A 290 -8.95 20.02 -23.46
CA THR A 290 -7.56 19.86 -23.86
C THR A 290 -7.40 18.81 -24.96
N ARG A 291 -8.19 17.73 -24.90
CA ARG A 291 -8.21 16.71 -25.96
C ARG A 291 -8.74 17.26 -27.28
N ARG A 292 -9.87 17.96 -27.26
CA ARG A 292 -10.44 18.60 -28.47
C ARG A 292 -9.47 19.62 -29.06
N ALA A 293 -8.87 20.47 -28.23
CA ALA A 293 -7.87 21.44 -28.66
C ALA A 293 -6.69 20.76 -29.35
N SER A 294 -6.20 19.62 -28.83
CA SER A 294 -5.10 18.86 -29.45
C SER A 294 -5.43 18.24 -30.81
N LEU A 295 -6.71 18.05 -31.12
CA LEU A 295 -7.20 17.49 -32.39
C LEU A 295 -7.56 18.56 -33.42
N THR A 296 -7.63 19.83 -33.01
CA THR A 296 -7.98 20.95 -33.88
C THR A 296 -6.79 21.86 -34.10
N GLU A 297 -6.74 22.49 -35.26
CA GLU A 297 -5.75 23.49 -35.61
C GLU A 297 -6.41 24.61 -36.42
N ARG A 298 -5.83 25.81 -36.34
CA ARG A 298 -6.42 27.02 -36.89
C ARG A 298 -6.11 27.11 -38.38
N CYS A 299 -7.14 27.23 -39.22
CA CYS A 299 -6.96 27.49 -40.65
C CYS A 299 -6.25 28.83 -40.86
N THR A 300 -5.23 28.86 -41.73
CA THR A 300 -4.43 30.06 -42.00
C THR A 300 -5.20 31.14 -42.77
N GLN A 301 -6.28 30.79 -43.47
CA GLN A 301 -7.11 31.75 -44.22
C GLN A 301 -8.33 32.26 -43.44
N CYS A 302 -9.24 31.37 -43.02
CA CYS A 302 -10.48 31.79 -42.34
C CYS A 302 -10.37 31.87 -40.82
N THR A 303 -9.23 31.50 -40.24
CA THR A 303 -8.96 31.55 -38.79
C THR A 303 -9.85 30.68 -37.90
N VAL A 304 -10.70 29.83 -38.48
CA VAL A 304 -11.55 28.89 -37.75
C VAL A 304 -10.74 27.66 -37.32
N HIS A 305 -10.98 27.18 -36.09
CA HIS A 305 -10.46 25.89 -35.62
C HIS A 305 -11.19 24.74 -36.31
N VAL A 306 -10.43 23.91 -37.03
CA VAL A 306 -10.95 22.72 -37.71
C VAL A 306 -10.14 21.50 -37.28
N ALA A 307 -10.67 20.29 -37.47
CA ALA A 307 -9.90 19.08 -37.23
C ALA A 307 -8.61 19.10 -38.07
N ARG A 308 -7.47 18.71 -37.48
CA ARG A 308 -6.17 18.67 -38.17
C ARG A 308 -6.21 17.87 -39.48
N THR A 309 -7.01 16.81 -39.52
CA THR A 309 -7.23 15.98 -40.71
C THR A 309 -7.92 16.71 -41.86
N ASN A 310 -8.56 17.86 -41.60
CA ASN A 310 -9.20 18.68 -42.61
C ASN A 310 -8.28 19.80 -43.17
N LEU A 311 -7.07 19.95 -42.62
CA LEU A 311 -6.09 20.91 -43.10
C LEU A 311 -5.14 20.25 -44.10
N ILE A 312 -5.01 20.86 -45.27
CA ILE A 312 -3.97 20.53 -46.25
C ILE A 312 -3.18 21.81 -46.47
N GLY A 313 -1.88 21.80 -46.15
CA GLY A 313 -1.04 23.00 -46.22
C GLY A 313 -1.50 24.15 -45.28
N GLY A 314 -2.19 23.82 -44.18
CA GLY A 314 -2.74 24.81 -43.24
C GLY A 314 -4.08 25.42 -43.66
N VAL A 315 -4.67 25.00 -44.78
CA VAL A 315 -5.95 25.51 -45.31
C VAL A 315 -7.03 24.44 -45.20
N CYS A 316 -8.21 24.81 -44.66
CA CYS A 316 -9.34 23.91 -44.46
C CYS A 316 -10.16 23.68 -45.75
N SER A 317 -11.00 22.64 -45.78
CA SER A 317 -11.83 22.28 -46.95
C SER A 317 -12.73 23.39 -47.49
N ASN A 318 -13.12 24.34 -46.64
CA ASN A 318 -14.03 25.42 -47.04
C ASN A 318 -13.30 26.64 -47.60
N CYS A 319 -11.97 26.67 -47.49
CA CYS A 319 -11.11 27.75 -47.98
C CYS A 319 -10.18 27.30 -49.12
N ARG A 320 -10.20 26.01 -49.44
CA ARG A 320 -9.68 25.47 -50.69
C ARG A 320 -10.75 25.63 -51.76
#